data_AF-A0A7W9BEK9-F1
#
_entry.id   AF-A0A7W9BEK9-F1
#
_cell.length_a   1.000
_cell.length_b   1.000
_cell.length_c   1.000
_cell.angle_alpha   90.00
_cell.angle_beta   90.00
_cell.angle_gamma   90.00
#
_symmetry.space_group_name_H-M   'P 1'
#
loop_
_entity.id
_entity.type
_entity.pdbx_description
1 polymer ?
#
loop_
_entity_poly.entity_id
_entity_poly.type
_entity_poly.pdbx_seq_one_letter_code
_entity_poly.pdbx_strand_id
1 'polypeptide(L)'
;MGWVALLLLGGGTFGLLVALRLPRLLWSFAGAALMLGAAGYALQGRPGVPARAAAPRTLIQPQDPSITDLRDQMLNRYASDAAYLVAADAMTRVGEPKAAVQVLLGGIRSEPRSLRLWTALGNAFAAHDNNQVSPAALFAFQQAARIAPTSPAPPFFLGLARVRAGDFAAARPLWTRALALAPVQASYRRDIAVRLALLDRYLAETGGR
;
A
#
# COMPACT_ATOMS: atom_id res chain seq x y z
N MET A 1 17.41 -25.78 -9.91
CA MET A 1 18.52 -24.79 -9.91
C MET A 1 19.23 -24.63 -8.57
N GLY A 2 18.54 -24.65 -7.42
CA GLY A 2 19.17 -24.42 -6.10
C GLY A 2 20.30 -25.39 -5.69
N TRP A 3 20.18 -26.69 -6.02
CA TRP A 3 21.22 -27.69 -5.71
C TRP A 3 22.54 -27.46 -6.45
N VAL A 4 22.48 -26.93 -7.66
CA VAL A 4 23.68 -26.59 -8.46
C VAL A 4 24.42 -25.41 -7.83
N ALA A 5 23.69 -24.41 -7.33
CA ALA A 5 24.29 -23.27 -6.62
C ALA A 5 24.98 -23.70 -5.32
N LEU A 6 24.40 -24.65 -4.57
CA LEU A 6 25.01 -25.19 -3.34
C LEU A 6 26.31 -25.96 -3.63
N LEU A 7 26.35 -26.75 -4.72
CA LEU A 7 27.56 -27.46 -5.13
C LEU A 7 28.67 -26.51 -5.58
N LEU A 8 28.32 -25.46 -6.33
CA LEU A 8 29.27 -24.41 -6.73
C LEU A 8 29.81 -23.64 -5.52
N LEU A 9 28.96 -23.31 -4.55
CA LEU A 9 29.37 -22.62 -3.32
C LEU A 9 30.34 -23.49 -2.52
N GLY A 10 29.99 -24.77 -2.29
CA GLY A 10 30.82 -25.72 -1.57
C GLY A 10 32.18 -25.95 -2.23
N GLY A 11 32.19 -26.16 -3.56
CA GLY A 11 33.42 -26.30 -4.34
C GLY A 11 34.29 -25.04 -4.31
N GLY A 12 33.67 -23.85 -4.40
CA GLY A 12 34.36 -22.57 -4.32
C GLY A 12 35.02 -22.34 -2.96
N THR A 13 34.32 -22.62 -1.86
CA THR A 13 34.89 -22.55 -0.51
C THR A 13 36.04 -23.53 -0.32
N PHE A 14 35.93 -24.76 -0.83
CA PHE A 14 37.02 -25.74 -0.76
C PHE A 14 38.25 -25.29 -1.55
N GLY A 15 38.06 -24.78 -2.77
CA GLY A 15 39.14 -24.23 -3.59
C GLY A 15 39.85 -23.06 -2.92
N LEU A 16 39.11 -22.16 -2.25
CA LEU A 16 39.67 -21.02 -1.52
C LEU A 16 40.52 -21.46 -0.32
N LEU A 17 40.07 -22.47 0.43
CA LEU A 17 40.82 -23.04 1.57
C LEU A 17 42.15 -23.66 1.13
N VAL A 18 42.14 -24.35 -0.02
CA VAL A 18 43.35 -24.94 -0.62
C VAL A 18 44.29 -23.84 -1.13
N ALA A 19 43.77 -22.85 -1.85
CA ALA A 19 44.57 -21.77 -2.44
C ALA A 19 45.26 -20.90 -1.38
N LEU A 20 44.59 -20.65 -0.24
CA LEU A 20 45.12 -19.85 0.87
C LEU A 20 45.96 -20.64 1.88
N ARG A 21 46.20 -21.95 1.64
CA ARG A 21 46.98 -22.85 2.52
C ARG A 21 46.55 -22.81 3.99
N LEU A 22 45.26 -22.70 4.25
CA LEU A 22 44.73 -22.56 5.60
C LEU A 22 44.85 -23.86 6.41
N PRO A 23 45.08 -23.80 7.74
CA PRO A 23 45.26 -24.97 8.60
C PRO A 23 44.05 -25.91 8.56
N ARG A 24 44.30 -27.22 8.63
CA ARG A 24 43.28 -28.28 8.54
C ARG A 24 42.14 -28.14 9.55
N LEU A 25 42.38 -27.48 10.68
CA LEU A 25 41.35 -27.17 11.67
C LEU A 25 40.24 -26.27 11.11
N LEU A 26 40.56 -25.30 10.25
CA LEU A 26 39.59 -24.40 9.63
C LEU A 26 38.74 -25.08 8.55
N TRP A 27 39.20 -26.22 8.03
CA TRP A 27 38.46 -26.99 7.02
C TRP A 27 37.24 -27.64 7.65
N SER A 28 37.37 -28.14 8.88
CA SER A 28 36.27 -28.71 9.64
C SER A 28 35.21 -27.65 9.98
N PHE A 29 35.63 -26.43 10.34
CA PHE A 29 34.72 -25.31 10.59
C PHE A 29 33.97 -24.87 9.32
N ALA A 30 34.68 -24.73 8.20
CA ALA A 30 34.06 -24.38 6.92
C ALA A 30 33.08 -25.46 6.44
N GLY A 31 33.46 -26.74 6.57
CA GLY A 31 32.59 -27.86 6.25
C GLY A 31 31.33 -27.90 7.11
N ALA A 32 31.47 -27.67 8.43
CA ALA A 32 30.33 -27.61 9.35
C ALA A 32 29.39 -26.44 9.03
N ALA A 33 29.91 -25.26 8.72
CA ALA A 33 29.11 -24.09 8.35
C ALA A 33 28.34 -24.31 7.04
N LEU A 34 28.97 -24.95 6.04
CA LEU A 34 28.32 -25.31 4.77
C LEU A 34 27.23 -26.37 4.97
N MET A 35 27.51 -27.40 5.78
CA MET A 35 26.51 -28.42 6.11
C MET A 35 25.32 -27.83 6.87
N LEU A 36 25.56 -26.91 7.81
CA LEU A 36 24.50 -26.22 8.53
C LEU A 36 23.66 -25.34 7.59
N GLY A 37 24.29 -24.60 6.69
CA GLY A 37 23.61 -23.80 5.68
C GLY A 37 22.80 -24.66 4.69
N ALA A 38 23.35 -25.80 4.26
CA ALA A 38 22.67 -26.75 3.39
C ALA A 38 21.48 -27.42 4.09
N ALA A 39 21.62 -27.80 5.36
CA ALA A 39 20.53 -28.36 6.17
C ALA A 39 19.42 -27.32 6.39
N GLY A 40 19.77 -26.07 6.70
CA GLY A 40 18.80 -24.97 6.80
C GLY A 40 18.06 -24.73 5.48
N TYR A 41 18.79 -24.73 4.36
CA TYR A 41 18.20 -24.63 3.03
C TYR A 41 17.31 -25.82 2.67
N ALA A 42 17.66 -27.04 3.09
CA ALA A 42 16.85 -28.24 2.85
C ALA A 42 15.55 -28.23 3.68
N LEU A 43 15.60 -27.73 4.92
CA LEU A 43 14.44 -27.66 5.81
C LEU A 43 13.48 -26.51 5.46
N GLN A 44 13.99 -25.37 4.97
CA GLN A 44 13.19 -24.17 4.70
C GLN A 44 12.96 -23.89 3.21
N GLY A 45 13.81 -24.41 2.33
CA GLY A 45 13.75 -24.17 0.91
C GLY A 45 12.64 -24.94 0.22
N ARG A 46 11.91 -24.28 -0.68
CA ARG A 46 10.97 -24.93 -1.60
C ARG A 46 11.50 -24.79 -3.03
N PRO A 47 12.43 -25.67 -3.46
CA PRO A 47 13.13 -25.54 -4.74
C PRO A 47 12.26 -25.79 -5.98
N GLY A 48 11.03 -26.27 -5.78
CA GLY A 48 10.06 -26.56 -6.84
C GLY A 48 9.02 -25.46 -7.09
N VAL A 49 9.10 -24.32 -6.39
CA VAL A 49 8.17 -23.21 -6.69
C VAL A 49 8.58 -22.62 -8.04
N PRO A 50 7.71 -22.64 -9.07
CA PRO A 50 8.01 -22.03 -10.35
C PRO A 50 8.33 -20.55 -10.13
N ALA A 51 9.36 -20.05 -10.82
CA ALA A 51 9.71 -18.64 -10.77
C ALA A 51 8.47 -17.83 -11.17
N ARG A 52 7.91 -17.10 -10.20
CA ARG A 52 6.80 -16.19 -10.47
C ARG A 52 7.40 -15.03 -11.24
N ALA A 53 7.14 -14.97 -12.56
CA ALA A 53 7.44 -13.78 -13.33
C ALA A 53 6.86 -12.58 -12.57
N ALA A 54 7.65 -11.53 -12.38
CA ALA A 54 7.14 -10.29 -11.84
C ALA A 54 5.92 -9.92 -12.69
N ALA A 55 4.73 -9.93 -12.09
CA ALA A 55 3.54 -9.53 -12.80
C ALA A 55 3.83 -8.14 -13.35
N PRO A 56 3.62 -7.87 -14.65
CA PRO A 56 3.86 -6.56 -15.22
C PRO A 56 3.15 -5.56 -14.32
N ARG A 57 3.95 -4.65 -13.74
CA ARG A 57 3.51 -3.64 -12.79
C ARG A 57 2.28 -2.99 -13.41
N THR A 58 1.14 -3.23 -12.78
CA THR A 58 -0.17 -2.95 -13.33
C THR A 58 -0.17 -1.54 -13.90
N LEU A 59 -0.57 -1.44 -15.18
CA LEU A 59 -0.77 -0.23 -15.96
C LEU A 59 -1.06 0.96 -15.05
N ILE A 60 -0.34 2.08 -15.24
CA ILE A 60 -0.65 3.40 -14.69
C ILE A 60 -2.17 3.48 -14.51
N GLN A 61 -2.65 3.24 -13.29
CA GLN A 61 -4.08 3.32 -13.04
C GLN A 61 -4.31 4.82 -13.10
N PRO A 62 -5.02 5.35 -14.11
CA PRO A 62 -5.31 6.77 -14.14
C PRO A 62 -6.05 7.02 -12.84
N GLN A 63 -5.42 7.75 -11.90
CA GLN A 63 -6.18 8.29 -10.80
C GLN A 63 -7.20 9.18 -11.47
N ASP A 64 -8.46 8.74 -11.39
CA ASP A 64 -9.60 9.44 -11.96
C ASP A 64 -9.50 10.91 -11.50
N PRO A 65 -9.25 11.87 -12.41
CA PRO A 65 -9.00 13.27 -12.05
C PRO A 65 -10.08 13.84 -11.15
N SER A 66 -11.31 13.31 -11.28
CA SER A 66 -12.44 13.63 -10.42
C SER A 66 -12.20 13.39 -8.92
N ILE A 67 -11.35 12.43 -8.54
CA ILE A 67 -11.04 12.12 -7.13
C ILE A 67 -10.08 13.12 -6.53
N THR A 68 -9.12 13.63 -7.32
CA THR A 68 -8.21 14.70 -6.87
C THR A 68 -8.98 16.00 -6.71
N ASP A 69 -9.84 16.36 -7.67
CA ASP A 69 -10.68 17.56 -7.59
C ASP A 69 -11.63 17.50 -6.39
N LEU A 70 -12.25 16.33 -6.16
CA LEU A 70 -13.16 16.15 -5.03
C LEU A 70 -12.42 16.21 -3.68
N ARG A 71 -11.16 15.75 -3.62
CA ARG A 71 -10.30 15.95 -2.45
C ARG A 71 -10.05 17.43 -2.20
N ASP A 72 -9.71 18.18 -3.23
CA ASP A 72 -9.42 19.62 -3.13
C ASP A 72 -10.65 20.40 -2.64
N GLN A 73 -11.85 20.05 -3.12
CA GLN A 73 -13.09 20.64 -2.65
C GLN A 73 -13.41 20.29 -1.18
N MET A 74 -13.06 19.09 -0.72
CA MET A 74 -13.29 18.66 0.66
C MET A 74 -12.23 19.15 1.66
N LEU A 75 -10.98 19.30 1.23
CA LEU A 75 -9.80 19.39 2.11
C LEU A 75 -8.96 20.66 1.92
N ASN A 76 -9.49 21.64 1.18
CA ASN A 76 -8.85 22.91 0.81
C ASN A 76 -7.56 22.73 -0.01
N ARG A 77 -7.58 23.22 -1.26
CA ARG A 77 -6.47 23.15 -2.21
C ARG A 77 -5.23 23.98 -1.81
N TYR A 78 -5.41 25.08 -1.08
CA TYR A 78 -4.36 26.11 -0.90
C TYR A 78 -3.66 26.09 0.47
N ALA A 79 -3.39 24.92 1.01
CA ALA A 79 -2.74 24.81 2.32
C ALA A 79 -1.22 24.60 2.22
N SER A 80 -0.52 24.84 3.34
CA SER A 80 0.95 24.79 3.44
C SER A 80 1.55 23.42 3.10
N ASP A 81 0.80 22.35 3.33
CA ASP A 81 1.13 20.95 3.01
C ASP A 81 0.85 20.54 1.56
N ALA A 82 0.35 21.45 0.71
CA ALA A 82 0.00 21.13 -0.69
C ALA A 82 1.19 20.54 -1.47
N ALA A 83 2.42 20.99 -1.22
CA ALA A 83 3.62 20.48 -1.88
C ALA A 83 3.83 18.97 -1.65
N TYR A 84 3.63 18.50 -0.43
CA TYR A 84 3.74 17.07 -0.10
C TYR A 84 2.65 16.26 -0.81
N LEU A 85 1.43 16.79 -0.88
CA LEU A 85 0.33 16.11 -1.57
C LEU A 85 0.58 16.00 -3.07
N VAL A 86 0.99 17.10 -3.72
CA VAL A 86 1.29 17.13 -5.16
C VAL A 86 2.39 16.12 -5.51
N ALA A 87 3.47 16.08 -4.71
CA ALA A 87 4.55 15.12 -4.90
C ALA A 87 4.08 13.67 -4.71
N ALA A 88 3.28 13.40 -3.67
CA ALA A 88 2.74 12.06 -3.41
C ALA A 88 1.77 11.57 -4.50
N ASP A 89 0.91 12.46 -5.01
CA ASP A 89 0.01 12.15 -6.12
C ASP A 89 0.81 11.88 -7.40
N ALA A 90 1.87 12.65 -7.67
CA ALA A 90 2.77 12.40 -8.80
C ALA A 90 3.45 11.03 -8.70
N MET A 91 3.97 10.68 -7.52
CA MET A 91 4.58 9.37 -7.26
C MET A 91 3.59 8.22 -7.44
N THR A 92 2.34 8.41 -7.00
CA THR A 92 1.30 7.39 -7.19
C THR A 92 0.93 7.23 -8.68
N ARG A 93 0.88 8.32 -9.46
CA ARG A 93 0.63 8.28 -10.91
C ARG A 93 1.71 7.54 -11.68
N VAL A 94 2.97 7.64 -11.28
CA VAL A 94 4.08 6.91 -11.92
C VAL A 94 4.27 5.48 -11.39
N GLY A 95 3.32 4.98 -10.57
CA GLY A 95 3.36 3.60 -10.06
C GLY A 95 4.31 3.39 -8.88
N GLU A 96 4.69 4.45 -8.18
CA GLU A 96 5.58 4.43 -7.00
C GLU A 96 4.84 4.80 -5.69
N PRO A 97 3.81 4.03 -5.27
CA PRO A 97 3.05 4.34 -4.06
C PRO A 97 3.91 4.27 -2.79
N LYS A 98 5.00 3.48 -2.79
CA LYS A 98 5.97 3.46 -1.68
C LYS A 98 6.65 4.81 -1.49
N ALA A 99 7.04 5.46 -2.58
CA ALA A 99 7.65 6.79 -2.53
C ALA A 99 6.63 7.84 -2.06
N ALA A 100 5.37 7.73 -2.52
CA ALA A 100 4.27 8.58 -2.06
C ALA A 100 4.08 8.51 -0.53
N VAL A 101 4.09 7.30 0.04
CA VAL A 101 4.03 7.10 1.49
C VAL A 101 5.18 7.82 2.21
N GLN A 102 6.42 7.72 1.71
CA GLN A 102 7.58 8.38 2.34
C GLN A 102 7.46 9.91 2.34
N VAL A 103 7.03 10.49 1.23
CA VAL A 103 6.79 11.94 1.12
C VAL A 103 5.70 12.39 2.10
N LEU A 104 4.59 11.64 2.18
CA LEU A 104 3.48 11.97 3.08
C LEU A 104 3.89 11.86 4.55
N LEU A 105 4.68 10.85 4.92
CA LEU A 105 5.24 10.74 6.28
C LEU A 105 6.19 11.92 6.59
N GLY A 106 6.97 12.39 5.62
CA GLY A 106 7.75 13.63 5.73
C GLY A 106 6.87 14.85 5.98
N GLY A 107 5.78 14.98 5.21
CA GLY A 107 4.80 16.06 5.39
C GLY A 107 4.13 16.01 6.76
N ILE A 108 3.70 14.84 7.22
CA ILE A 108 3.04 14.66 8.52
C ILE A 108 3.98 14.97 9.69
N ARG A 109 5.28 14.70 9.56
CA ARG A 109 6.25 15.14 10.58
C ARG A 109 6.30 16.66 10.73
N SER A 110 6.09 17.38 9.63
CA SER A 110 6.08 18.85 9.60
C SER A 110 4.72 19.42 10.01
N GLU A 111 3.64 18.76 9.58
CA GLU A 111 2.25 19.14 9.85
C GLU A 111 1.45 17.97 10.45
N PRO A 112 1.63 17.65 11.75
CA PRO A 112 1.04 16.44 12.35
C PRO A 112 -0.48 16.44 12.41
N ARG A 113 -1.10 17.62 12.33
CA ARG A 113 -2.55 17.81 12.36
C ARG A 113 -3.16 18.05 10.98
N SER A 114 -2.43 17.78 9.90
CA SER A 114 -3.00 17.90 8.56
C SER A 114 -3.97 16.75 8.27
N LEU A 115 -5.27 17.08 8.28
CA LEU A 115 -6.34 16.20 7.81
C LEU A 115 -6.06 15.66 6.39
N ARG A 116 -5.53 16.51 5.51
CA ARG A 116 -5.30 16.20 4.10
C ARG A 116 -4.16 15.20 3.92
N LEU A 117 -3.05 15.38 4.64
CA LEU A 117 -1.94 14.44 4.59
C LEU A 117 -2.29 13.08 5.19
N TRP A 118 -2.99 13.03 6.31
CA TRP A 118 -3.44 11.75 6.89
C TRP A 118 -4.43 11.00 5.98
N THR A 119 -5.34 11.73 5.32
CA THR A 119 -6.27 11.17 4.33
C THR A 119 -5.53 10.64 3.10
N ALA A 120 -4.56 11.40 2.59
CA ALA A 120 -3.71 11.00 1.47
C ALA A 120 -2.84 9.78 1.82
N LEU A 121 -2.32 9.72 3.05
CA LEU A 121 -1.50 8.60 3.52
C LEU A 121 -2.32 7.30 3.55
N GLY A 122 -3.58 7.35 3.98
CA GLY A 122 -4.49 6.19 3.93
C GLY A 122 -4.67 5.67 2.50
N ASN A 123 -4.89 6.57 1.54
CA ASN A 123 -5.00 6.22 0.12
C ASN A 123 -3.68 5.66 -0.45
N ALA A 124 -2.54 6.25 -0.08
CA ALA A 124 -1.22 5.82 -0.53
C ALA A 124 -0.86 4.43 0.01
N PHE A 125 -1.17 4.13 1.27
CA PHE A 125 -1.05 2.78 1.82
C PHE A 125 -1.95 1.79 1.09
N ALA A 126 -3.21 2.13 0.85
CA ALA A 126 -4.10 1.24 0.09
C ALA A 126 -3.57 0.96 -1.32
N ALA A 127 -3.05 1.98 -2.01
CA ALA A 127 -2.43 1.82 -3.33
C ALA A 127 -1.14 0.97 -3.27
N HIS A 128 -0.32 1.17 -2.23
CA HIS A 128 0.88 0.36 -1.97
C HIS A 128 0.53 -1.11 -1.71
N ASP A 129 -0.58 -1.36 -1.03
CA ASP A 129 -1.03 -2.69 -0.62
C ASP A 129 -2.03 -3.31 -1.63
N ASN A 130 -1.80 -3.06 -2.92
CA ASN A 130 -2.58 -3.60 -4.05
C ASN A 130 -4.08 -3.29 -3.95
N ASN A 131 -4.42 -2.04 -3.65
CA ASN A 131 -5.79 -1.55 -3.45
C ASN A 131 -6.55 -2.23 -2.29
N GLN A 132 -5.86 -2.85 -1.35
CA GLN A 132 -6.47 -3.38 -0.13
C GLN A 132 -6.35 -2.40 1.03
N VAL A 133 -7.35 -2.37 1.91
CA VAL A 133 -7.30 -1.54 3.12
C VAL A 133 -6.50 -2.27 4.21
N SER A 134 -5.19 -2.05 4.23
CA SER A 134 -4.31 -2.59 5.26
C SER A 134 -4.51 -1.93 6.64
N PRO A 135 -3.98 -2.52 7.72
CA PRO A 135 -4.00 -1.88 9.04
C PRO A 135 -3.36 -0.49 9.06
N ALA A 136 -2.30 -0.28 8.26
CA ALA A 136 -1.63 1.02 8.15
C ALA A 136 -2.52 2.05 7.45
N ALA A 137 -3.18 1.66 6.35
CA ALA A 137 -4.17 2.50 5.67
C ALA A 137 -5.32 2.89 6.62
N LEU A 138 -5.88 1.90 7.33
CA LEU A 138 -6.96 2.11 8.28
C LEU A 138 -6.54 3.07 9.41
N PHE A 139 -5.35 2.89 9.97
CA PHE A 139 -4.83 3.78 11.01
C PHE A 139 -4.72 5.23 10.52
N ALA A 140 -4.22 5.44 9.30
CA ALA A 140 -4.10 6.78 8.72
C ALA A 140 -5.48 7.46 8.55
N PHE A 141 -6.49 6.73 8.06
CA PHE A 141 -7.87 7.25 7.99
C PHE A 141 -8.46 7.52 9.37
N GLN A 142 -8.17 6.70 10.37
CA GLN A 142 -8.59 6.94 11.75
C GLN A 142 -7.94 8.21 12.33
N GLN A 143 -6.67 8.47 12.04
CA GLN A 143 -6.04 9.73 12.42
C GLN A 143 -6.70 10.93 11.75
N ALA A 144 -6.99 10.84 10.45
CA ALA A 144 -7.74 11.87 9.73
C ALA A 144 -9.11 12.13 10.39
N ALA A 145 -9.85 11.08 10.74
CA ALA A 145 -11.14 11.18 11.42
C ALA A 145 -11.04 11.74 12.85
N ARG A 146 -9.93 11.50 13.57
CA ARG A 146 -9.66 12.11 14.88
C ARG A 146 -9.39 13.62 14.77
N ILE A 147 -8.66 14.03 13.75
CA ILE A 147 -8.32 15.44 13.50
C ILE A 147 -9.56 16.25 13.15
N ALA A 148 -10.43 15.72 12.29
CA ALA A 148 -11.67 16.39 11.90
C ALA A 148 -12.87 15.43 11.93
N PRO A 149 -13.50 15.22 13.11
CA PRO A 149 -14.60 14.28 13.28
C PRO A 149 -15.86 14.61 12.45
N THR A 150 -16.02 15.88 12.10
CA THR A 150 -17.13 16.42 11.31
C THR A 150 -16.82 16.49 9.82
N SER A 151 -15.60 16.16 9.39
CA SER A 151 -15.23 16.20 7.97
C SER A 151 -15.84 15.01 7.22
N PRO A 152 -16.43 15.23 6.03
CA PRO A 152 -16.90 14.14 5.17
C PRO A 152 -15.76 13.37 4.50
N ALA A 153 -14.53 13.91 4.48
CA ALA A 153 -13.43 13.35 3.69
C ALA A 153 -12.92 12.00 4.21
N PRO A 154 -12.57 11.81 5.50
CA PRO A 154 -12.07 10.52 5.97
C PRO A 154 -13.01 9.33 5.67
N PRO A 155 -14.32 9.40 5.98
CA PRO A 155 -15.23 8.30 5.64
C PRO A 155 -15.42 8.17 4.11
N PHE A 156 -15.41 9.26 3.34
CA PHE A 156 -15.50 9.17 1.88
C PHE A 156 -14.31 8.41 1.26
N PHE A 157 -13.08 8.81 1.59
CA PHE A 157 -11.87 8.22 1.02
C PHE A 157 -11.61 6.80 1.54
N LEU A 158 -11.94 6.48 2.80
CA LEU A 158 -11.93 5.11 3.28
C LEU A 158 -12.95 4.24 2.52
N GLY A 159 -14.16 4.77 2.28
CA GLY A 159 -15.17 4.08 1.47
C GLY A 159 -14.70 3.84 0.03
N LEU A 160 -14.02 4.81 -0.58
CA LEU A 160 -13.41 4.66 -1.90
C LEU A 160 -12.33 3.56 -1.91
N ALA A 161 -11.48 3.51 -0.88
CA ALA A 161 -10.49 2.45 -0.76
C ALA A 161 -11.15 1.07 -0.59
N ARG A 162 -12.27 0.97 0.14
CA ARG A 162 -13.05 -0.27 0.28
C ARG A 162 -13.70 -0.70 -1.04
N VAL A 163 -14.26 0.24 -1.81
CA VAL A 163 -14.78 -0.04 -3.16
C VAL A 163 -13.68 -0.57 -4.08
N ARG A 164 -12.48 0.03 -4.06
CA ARG A 164 -11.34 -0.45 -4.84
C ARG A 164 -10.85 -1.83 -4.39
N ALA A 165 -11.02 -2.16 -3.12
CA ALA A 165 -10.76 -3.49 -2.57
C ALA A 165 -11.85 -4.52 -2.89
N GLY A 166 -12.96 -4.12 -3.52
CA GLY A 166 -14.13 -4.97 -3.77
C GLY A 166 -15.03 -5.17 -2.54
N ASP A 167 -14.76 -4.48 -1.43
CA ASP A 167 -15.52 -4.55 -0.18
C ASP A 167 -16.67 -3.51 -0.20
N PHE A 168 -17.61 -3.74 -1.11
CA PHE A 168 -18.77 -2.86 -1.34
C PHE A 168 -19.67 -2.74 -0.12
N ALA A 169 -19.83 -3.83 0.63
CA ALA A 169 -20.65 -3.87 1.85
C ALA A 169 -20.08 -2.97 2.95
N ALA A 170 -18.76 -2.98 3.18
CA ALA A 170 -18.14 -2.08 4.14
C ALA A 170 -18.07 -0.63 3.65
N ALA A 171 -18.03 -0.40 2.33
CA ALA A 171 -18.02 0.95 1.76
C ALA A 171 -19.33 1.72 1.99
N ARG A 172 -20.47 1.03 1.92
CA ARG A 172 -21.80 1.65 2.03
C ARG A 172 -21.99 2.52 3.29
N PRO A 173 -21.82 2.01 4.53
CA PRO A 173 -22.02 2.83 5.72
C PRO A 173 -21.05 4.01 5.81
N LEU A 174 -19.85 3.89 5.24
CA LEU A 174 -18.87 4.97 5.18
C LEU A 174 -19.34 6.11 4.27
N TRP A 175 -19.86 5.80 3.08
CA TRP A 175 -20.40 6.82 2.18
C TRP A 175 -21.72 7.41 2.67
N THR A 176 -22.57 6.63 3.35
CA THR A 176 -23.73 7.19 4.07
C THR A 176 -23.31 8.22 5.11
N ARG A 177 -22.28 7.91 5.91
CA ARG A 177 -21.73 8.86 6.89
C ARG A 177 -21.11 10.08 6.22
N ALA A 178 -20.35 9.89 5.15
CA ALA A 178 -19.77 11.01 4.40
C ALA A 178 -20.84 11.95 3.85
N LEU A 179 -21.93 11.40 3.32
CA LEU A 179 -23.07 12.19 2.84
C LEU A 179 -23.78 12.93 3.98
N ALA A 180 -23.92 12.31 5.16
CA ALA A 180 -24.50 12.98 6.33
C ALA A 180 -23.65 14.15 6.82
N LEU A 181 -22.32 14.03 6.75
CA LEU A 181 -21.37 15.07 7.18
C LEU A 181 -21.13 16.18 6.15
N ALA A 182 -21.45 15.94 4.88
CA ALA A 182 -21.24 16.92 3.81
C ALA A 182 -22.17 18.14 4.00
N PRO A 183 -21.67 19.39 3.94
CA PRO A 183 -22.52 20.57 3.97
C PRO A 183 -23.56 20.56 2.85
N VAL A 184 -24.79 21.01 3.13
CA VAL A 184 -25.93 20.95 2.17
C VAL A 184 -25.61 21.65 0.85
N GLN A 185 -24.91 22.78 0.93
CA GLN A 185 -24.51 23.62 -0.19
C GLN A 185 -23.20 23.19 -0.87
N ALA A 186 -22.52 22.15 -0.38
CA ALA A 186 -21.27 21.71 -0.97
C ALA A 186 -21.48 21.07 -2.34
N SER A 187 -20.74 21.52 -3.36
CA SER A 187 -20.79 20.98 -4.73
C SER A 187 -20.57 19.46 -4.76
N TYR A 188 -19.61 18.96 -3.99
CA TYR A 188 -19.27 17.54 -3.89
C TYR A 188 -20.34 16.68 -3.20
N ARG A 189 -21.31 17.28 -2.47
CA ARG A 189 -22.37 16.52 -1.77
C ARG A 189 -23.18 15.69 -2.76
N ARG A 190 -23.48 16.26 -3.93
CA ARG A 190 -24.21 15.57 -5.01
C ARG A 190 -23.42 14.36 -5.51
N ASP A 191 -22.11 14.50 -5.68
CA ASP A 191 -21.24 13.43 -6.17
C ASP A 191 -21.19 12.25 -5.19
N ILE A 192 -21.14 12.52 -3.88
CA ILE A 192 -21.25 11.47 -2.86
C ILE A 192 -22.60 10.75 -2.97
N ALA A 193 -23.70 11.50 -3.10
CA ALA A 193 -25.05 10.93 -3.20
C ALA A 193 -25.21 10.03 -4.43
N VAL A 194 -24.70 10.45 -5.59
CA VAL A 194 -24.74 9.67 -6.82
C VAL A 194 -23.92 8.37 -6.66
N ARG A 195 -22.71 8.45 -6.11
CA ARG A 195 -21.85 7.28 -5.88
C ARG A 195 -22.49 6.29 -4.91
N LEU A 196 -23.11 6.78 -3.83
CA LEU A 196 -23.84 5.95 -2.88
C LEU A 196 -25.05 5.27 -3.53
N ALA A 197 -25.82 5.98 -4.35
CA ALA A 197 -26.96 5.40 -5.06
C ALA A 197 -26.53 4.30 -6.05
N LEU A 198 -25.42 4.50 -6.77
CA LEU A 198 -24.84 3.47 -7.64
C LEU A 198 -24.39 2.24 -6.85
N LEU A 199 -23.76 2.44 -5.70
CA LEU A 199 -23.33 1.36 -4.81
C LEU A 199 -24.54 0.57 -4.27
N ASP A 200 -25.60 1.26 -3.84
CA ASP A 200 -26.82 0.64 -3.34
C ASP A 200 -27.50 -0.22 -4.42
N ARG A 201 -27.55 0.29 -5.66
CA ARG A 201 -28.06 -0.48 -6.80
C ARG A 201 -27.22 -1.74 -7.07
N TYR A 202 -25.90 -1.60 -7.10
CA TYR A 202 -25.00 -2.74 -7.29
C TYR A 202 -25.22 -3.80 -6.22
N LEU A 203 -25.28 -3.39 -4.95
CA LEU A 203 -25.51 -4.31 -3.83
C LEU A 203 -26.88 -5.01 -3.92
N ALA A 204 -27.94 -4.32 -4.34
CA ALA A 204 -29.26 -4.90 -4.54
C ALA A 204 -29.27 -5.96 -5.67
N GLU A 205 -28.55 -5.71 -6.77
CA GLU A 205 -28.44 -6.64 -7.89
C GLU A 205 -27.59 -7.88 -7.53
N THR A 206 -26.56 -7.74 -6.71
CA THR A 206 -25.70 -8.86 -6.30
C THR A 206 -26.19 -9.63 -5.07
N GLY A 207 -26.96 -9.00 -4.19
CA GLY A 207 -27.49 -9.62 -2.96
C GLY A 207 -28.81 -10.37 -3.16
N GLY A 208 -29.46 -10.21 -4.31
CA GLY A 208 -30.67 -10.94 -4.70
C GLY A 208 -30.45 -12.23 -5.50
N ARG A 209 -29.20 -12.69 -5.64
CA ARG A 209 -28.83 -13.98 -6.25
C ARG A 209 -28.24 -14.88 -5.18
#